data_AF-A0A960R7W7-F1
#
_entry.id   AF-A0A960R7W7-F1
#
_cell.length_a   1.000
_cell.length_b   1.000
_cell.length_c   1.000
_cell.angle_alpha   90.00
_cell.angle_beta   90.00
_cell.angle_gamma   90.00
#
_symmetry.space_group_name_H-M   'P 1'
#
loop_
_entity.id
_entity.type
_entity.pdbx_description
1 polymer ?
#
loop_
_entity_poly.entity_id
_entity_poly.type
_entity_poly.pdbx_seq_one_letter_code
_entity_poly.pdbx_strand_id
1 'polypeptide(L)'
;LRNPSFNFIIAQSTRQVTFQRGGQQLSFNVKNTNKLLGQYGIDGGKTGSTQRAGDCLITTARKPDRFVPINATQKRRIPYRLVTVVLASPDRFGQTAGLIQQGWNSYESWIAGGMQVKAPGELLTIAN
;
A
#
# COMPACT_ATOMS: atom_id res chain seq x y z
N LEU A 1 3.47 5.47 3.27
CA LEU A 1 2.63 5.97 4.39
C LEU A 1 3.36 7.11 5.09
N ARG A 2 2.72 7.82 6.04
CA ARG A 2 3.31 9.04 6.65
C ARG A 2 4.60 8.79 7.45
N ASN A 3 4.75 7.60 8.05
CA ASN A 3 5.93 7.24 8.84
C ASN A 3 7.01 6.54 7.96
N PRO A 4 8.21 7.14 7.78
CA PRO A 4 9.27 6.55 6.95
C PRO A 4 9.84 5.24 7.53
N SER A 5 10.03 5.17 8.85
CA SER A 5 10.56 3.97 9.52
C SER A 5 9.61 2.78 9.35
N PHE A 6 8.30 3.03 9.42
CA PHE A 6 7.30 2.00 9.13
C PHE A 6 7.39 1.52 7.67
N ASN A 7 7.45 2.45 6.71
CA ASN A 7 7.58 2.11 5.28
C ASN A 7 8.83 1.26 5.02
N PHE A 8 9.95 1.61 5.67
CA PHE A 8 11.19 0.86 5.55
C PHE A 8 11.03 -0.60 6.00
N ILE A 9 10.39 -0.83 7.16
CA ILE A 9 10.19 -2.17 7.71
C ILE A 9 9.30 -3.03 6.80
N ILE A 10 8.15 -2.50 6.38
CA ILE A 10 7.18 -3.28 5.61
C ILE A 10 7.62 -3.61 4.18
N ALA A 11 8.59 -2.86 3.64
CA ALA A 11 9.14 -3.02 2.31
C ALA A 11 10.21 -4.11 2.21
N GLN A 12 10.71 -4.63 3.34
CA GLN A 12 11.77 -5.65 3.32
C GLN A 12 11.19 -7.00 2.90
N SER A 13 11.82 -7.68 1.94
CA SER A 13 11.47 -9.05 1.54
C SER A 13 12.00 -10.08 2.53
N THR A 14 13.20 -9.84 3.05
CA THR A 14 13.85 -10.64 4.10
C THR A 14 14.70 -9.72 4.96
N ARG A 15 14.90 -10.08 6.23
CA ARG A 15 15.82 -9.37 7.13
C ARG A 15 16.33 -10.29 8.23
N GLN A 16 17.64 -10.25 8.46
CA GLN A 16 18.21 -10.80 9.69
C GLN A 16 17.86 -9.88 10.86
N VAL A 17 17.25 -10.43 11.88
CA VAL A 17 16.94 -9.74 13.13
C VAL A 17 17.77 -10.38 14.23
N THR A 18 18.46 -9.55 14.99
CA THR A 18 19.29 -9.96 16.13
C THR A 18 18.64 -9.49 17.41
N PHE A 19 18.59 -10.36 18.43
CA PHE A 19 17.97 -10.06 19.71
C PHE A 19 18.67 -10.79 20.85
N GLN A 20 18.54 -10.27 22.07
CA GLN A 20 19.10 -10.89 23.27
C GLN A 20 18.03 -11.76 23.94
N ARG A 21 18.38 -12.98 24.34
CA ARG A 21 17.51 -13.88 25.12
C ARG A 21 18.37 -14.67 26.11
N GLY A 22 18.06 -14.58 27.40
CA GLY A 22 18.79 -15.31 28.44
C GLY A 22 20.29 -14.99 28.51
N GLY A 23 20.68 -13.74 28.23
CA GLY A 23 22.08 -13.31 28.19
C GLY A 23 22.86 -13.72 26.93
N GLN A 24 22.19 -14.34 25.94
CA GLN A 24 22.80 -14.72 24.67
C GLN A 24 22.24 -13.91 23.51
N GLN A 25 23.14 -13.53 22.58
CA GLN A 25 22.76 -12.90 21.32
C GLN A 25 22.32 -13.96 20.31
N LEU A 26 21.06 -13.90 19.89
CA LEU A 26 20.48 -14.77 18.89
C LEU A 26 20.20 -13.97 17.62
N SER A 27 20.24 -14.64 16.47
CA SER A 27 19.87 -14.04 15.18
C SER A 27 18.92 -14.96 14.43
N PHE A 28 17.93 -14.38 13.77
CA PHE A 28 16.92 -15.10 12.99
C PHE A 28 16.62 -14.35 11.69
N ASN A 29 16.54 -15.09 10.58
CA ASN A 29 16.15 -14.53 9.29
C ASN A 29 14.62 -14.52 9.16
N VAL A 30 14.04 -13.34 9.23
CA VAL A 30 12.60 -13.12 9.04
C VAL A 30 12.31 -12.93 7.56
N LYS A 31 11.40 -13.73 7.01
CA LYS A 31 10.87 -13.56 5.64
C LYS A 31 9.52 -12.87 5.68
N ASN A 32 9.31 -11.94 4.75
CA ASN A 32 8.02 -11.31 4.58
C ASN A 32 7.02 -12.33 4.02
N THR A 33 5.84 -12.41 4.65
CA THR A 33 4.78 -13.34 4.26
C THR A 33 3.85 -12.77 3.19
N ASN A 34 3.98 -11.48 2.86
CA ASN A 34 3.28 -10.90 1.72
C ASN A 34 3.90 -11.39 0.40
N LYS A 35 3.24 -12.34 -0.25
CA LYS A 35 3.67 -12.93 -1.53
C LYS A 35 3.68 -11.94 -2.69
N LEU A 36 2.97 -10.81 -2.56
CA LEU A 36 2.85 -9.80 -3.62
C LEU A 36 3.85 -8.65 -3.46
N LEU A 37 4.71 -8.67 -2.44
CA LEU A 37 5.72 -7.62 -2.27
C LEU A 37 6.61 -7.51 -3.51
N GLY A 38 6.77 -6.30 -4.04
CA GLY A 38 7.53 -6.04 -5.26
C GLY A 38 6.73 -6.29 -6.56
N GLN A 39 5.50 -6.77 -6.48
CA GLN A 39 4.61 -6.97 -7.64
C GLN A 39 3.53 -5.88 -7.67
N TYR A 40 2.99 -5.55 -8.85
CA TYR A 40 1.89 -4.59 -8.99
C TYR A 40 2.14 -3.21 -8.33
N GLY A 41 3.42 -2.82 -8.20
CA GLY A 41 3.84 -1.60 -7.49
C GLY A 41 3.73 -1.67 -5.96
N ILE A 42 3.49 -2.85 -5.38
CA ILE A 42 3.35 -3.05 -3.94
C ILE A 42 4.71 -2.84 -3.25
N ASP A 43 4.74 -1.85 -2.37
CA ASP A 43 5.92 -1.43 -1.60
C ASP A 43 5.82 -1.75 -0.11
N GLY A 44 4.82 -2.55 0.27
CA GLY A 44 4.65 -3.01 1.65
C GLY A 44 3.27 -3.53 1.93
N GLY A 45 3.07 -4.03 3.15
CA GLY A 45 1.80 -4.57 3.59
C GLY A 45 1.94 -5.46 4.81
N LYS A 46 0.84 -6.13 5.16
CA LYS A 46 0.82 -7.12 6.24
C LYS A 46 -0.27 -8.16 6.00
N THR A 47 0.09 -9.43 6.18
CA THR A 47 -0.83 -10.57 6.24
C THR A 47 -1.34 -10.78 7.67
N GLY A 48 -2.54 -11.32 7.83
CA GLY A 48 -3.06 -11.76 9.14
C GLY A 48 -3.97 -12.98 8.97
N SER A 49 -3.89 -13.95 9.87
CA SER A 49 -4.79 -15.11 9.83
C SER A 49 -5.10 -15.57 11.25
N THR A 50 -6.38 -15.78 11.52
CA THR A 50 -6.88 -16.46 12.73
C THR A 50 -8.11 -17.28 12.35
N GLN A 51 -8.48 -18.26 13.19
CA GLN A 51 -9.67 -19.08 12.94
C GLN A 51 -10.96 -18.24 12.83
N ARG A 52 -11.09 -17.14 13.58
CA ARG A 52 -12.29 -16.30 13.59
C ARG A 52 -12.30 -15.22 12.52
N ALA A 53 -11.15 -14.62 12.22
CA ALA A 53 -11.04 -13.54 11.23
C ALA A 53 -10.84 -14.06 9.79
N GLY A 54 -10.50 -15.34 9.64
CA GLY A 54 -10.02 -15.88 8.38
C GLY A 54 -8.77 -15.16 7.90
N ASP A 55 -8.59 -15.15 6.58
CA ASP A 55 -7.40 -14.67 5.91
C ASP A 55 -7.52 -13.20 5.49
N CYS A 56 -6.66 -12.35 6.07
CA CYS A 56 -6.63 -10.91 5.83
C CYS A 56 -5.31 -10.48 5.18
N LEU A 57 -5.36 -9.42 4.37
CA LEU A 57 -4.19 -8.78 3.79
C LEU A 57 -4.45 -7.27 3.62
N ILE A 58 -3.49 -6.46 4.07
CA ILE A 58 -3.37 -5.04 3.73
C ILE A 58 -2.12 -4.84 2.88
N THR A 59 -2.22 -4.09 1.79
CA THR A 59 -1.08 -3.71 0.96
C THR A 59 -1.07 -2.22 0.67
N THR A 60 0.12 -1.67 0.51
CA THR A 60 0.33 -0.35 -0.10
C THR A 60 0.98 -0.56 -1.46
N ALA A 61 0.47 0.10 -2.48
CA ALA A 61 1.05 0.13 -3.82
C ALA A 61 1.32 1.56 -4.25
N ARG A 62 2.42 1.76 -4.97
CA ARG A 62 2.86 3.06 -5.45
C ARG A 62 3.15 3.02 -6.95
N LYS A 63 2.72 4.05 -7.66
CA LYS A 63 3.21 4.39 -9.01
C LYS A 63 4.18 5.58 -8.94
N PRO A 64 5.02 5.79 -9.97
CA PRO A 64 5.82 7.01 -10.08
C PRO A 64 4.94 8.25 -9.96
N ASP A 65 5.41 9.25 -9.22
CA ASP A 65 4.64 10.48 -9.03
C ASP A 65 4.48 11.20 -10.38
N ARG A 66 3.30 11.73 -10.68
CA ARG A 66 3.08 12.57 -11.87
C ARG A 66 3.38 14.02 -11.55
N PHE A 67 3.96 14.71 -12.51
CA PHE A 67 4.19 16.14 -12.45
C PHE A 67 3.33 16.83 -13.51
N VAL A 68 2.36 17.62 -13.08
CA VAL A 68 1.45 18.36 -13.97
C VAL A 68 1.85 19.84 -13.97
N PRO A 69 2.10 20.46 -15.14
CA PRO A 69 2.39 21.90 -15.19
C PRO A 69 1.26 22.72 -14.57
N ILE A 70 1.61 23.69 -13.72
CA ILE A 70 0.69 24.73 -13.25
C ILE A 70 0.86 25.97 -14.13
N ASN A 71 2.12 26.33 -14.43
CA ASN A 71 2.52 27.41 -15.31
C ASN A 71 3.94 27.13 -15.85
N ALA A 72 4.56 28.13 -16.50
CA ALA A 72 5.87 28.00 -17.14
C ALA A 72 7.01 27.55 -16.21
N THR A 73 6.92 27.82 -14.90
CA THR A 73 8.01 27.55 -13.93
C THR A 73 7.62 26.56 -12.83
N GLN A 74 6.33 26.26 -12.68
CA GLN A 74 5.82 25.43 -11.59
C GLN A 74 5.15 24.15 -12.10
N LYS A 75 5.44 23.04 -11.42
CA LYS A 75 4.78 21.75 -11.62
C LYS A 75 4.17 21.28 -10.32
N ARG A 76 2.91 20.84 -10.36
CA ARG A 76 2.25 20.14 -9.26
C ARG A 76 2.70 18.68 -9.27
N ARG A 77 3.31 18.24 -8.17
CA ARG A 77 3.57 16.82 -7.91
C ARG A 77 2.30 16.15 -7.38
N ILE A 78 1.86 15.09 -8.04
CA ILE A 78 0.72 14.27 -7.64
C ILE A 78 1.26 12.90 -7.24
N PRO A 79 1.38 12.60 -5.92
CA PRO A 79 1.82 11.29 -5.47
C PRO A 79 0.72 10.25 -5.63
N TYR A 80 1.06 9.09 -6.17
CA TYR A 80 0.11 8.00 -6.38
C TYR A 80 0.37 6.87 -5.39
N ARG A 81 -0.48 6.76 -4.38
CA ARG A 81 -0.47 5.63 -3.45
C ARG A 81 -1.88 5.08 -3.30
N LEU A 82 -1.98 3.77 -3.47
CA LEU A 82 -3.20 3.01 -3.24
C LEU A 82 -2.99 2.11 -2.02
N VAL A 83 -4.02 2.01 -1.19
CA VAL A 83 -4.07 1.08 -0.06
C VAL A 83 -5.22 0.12 -0.30
N THR A 84 -4.93 -1.17 -0.31
CA THR A 84 -5.94 -2.23 -0.47
C THR A 84 -6.03 -3.01 0.83
N VAL A 85 -7.25 -3.30 1.26
CA VAL A 85 -7.54 -4.14 2.42
C VAL A 85 -8.53 -5.22 2.00
N VAL A 86 -8.19 -6.47 2.24
CA VAL A 86 -9.10 -7.61 2.12
C VAL A 86 -9.21 -8.31 3.47
N LEU A 87 -10.44 -8.65 3.86
CA LEU A 87 -10.77 -9.30 5.12
C LEU A 87 -11.48 -10.62 4.84
N ALA A 88 -11.22 -11.64 5.66
CA ALA A 88 -11.86 -12.95 5.59
C ALA A 88 -11.89 -13.55 4.17
N SER A 89 -10.80 -13.38 3.41
CA SER A 89 -10.73 -13.76 1.99
C SER A 89 -10.02 -15.10 1.80
N PRO A 90 -10.68 -16.11 1.21
CA PRO A 90 -10.04 -17.41 0.92
C PRO A 90 -8.94 -17.30 -0.14
N ASP A 91 -8.96 -16.25 -0.96
CA ASP A 91 -7.90 -15.90 -1.90
C ASP A 91 -7.50 -14.43 -1.72
N ARG A 92 -6.90 -14.14 -0.56
CA ARG A 92 -6.48 -12.77 -0.23
C ARG A 92 -5.50 -12.18 -1.25
N PHE A 93 -4.68 -13.01 -1.90
CA PHE A 93 -3.64 -12.53 -2.81
C PHE A 93 -4.21 -12.23 -4.19
N GLY A 94 -5.00 -13.14 -4.78
CA GLY A 94 -5.66 -12.89 -6.07
C GLY A 94 -6.65 -11.73 -5.98
N GLN A 95 -7.45 -11.66 -4.91
CA GLN A 95 -8.36 -10.53 -4.70
C GLN A 95 -7.63 -9.20 -4.54
N THR A 96 -6.51 -9.18 -3.79
CA THR A 96 -5.70 -7.96 -3.66
C THR A 96 -5.13 -7.51 -5.00
N ALA A 97 -4.59 -8.44 -5.80
CA ALA A 97 -4.06 -8.12 -7.12
C ALA A 97 -5.15 -7.55 -8.05
N GLY A 98 -6.33 -8.17 -8.06
CA GLY A 98 -7.49 -7.70 -8.81
C GLY A 98 -7.94 -6.30 -8.38
N LEU A 99 -8.06 -6.05 -7.07
CA LEU A 99 -8.44 -4.74 -6.53
C LEU A 99 -7.41 -3.65 -6.87
N ILE A 100 -6.12 -3.96 -6.84
CA ILE A 100 -5.07 -3.00 -7.23
C ILE A 100 -5.22 -2.64 -8.71
N GLN A 101 -5.41 -3.63 -9.59
CA GLN A 101 -5.59 -3.38 -11.02
C GLN A 101 -6.85 -2.55 -11.30
N GLN A 102 -7.99 -2.92 -10.70
CA GLN A 102 -9.26 -2.20 -10.85
C GLN A 102 -9.18 -0.78 -10.29
N GLY A 103 -8.56 -0.62 -9.12
CA GLY A 103 -8.38 0.68 -8.46
C GLY A 103 -7.52 1.63 -9.29
N TRP A 104 -6.40 1.13 -9.84
CA TRP A 104 -5.59 1.93 -10.75
C TRP A 104 -6.33 2.30 -12.02
N ASN A 105 -7.01 1.36 -12.67
CA ASN A 105 -7.76 1.65 -13.90
C ASN A 105 -8.84 2.72 -13.66
N SER A 106 -9.57 2.60 -12.54
CA SER A 106 -10.59 3.58 -12.14
C SER A 106 -9.98 4.95 -11.89
N TYR A 107 -8.83 5.00 -11.20
CA TYR A 107 -8.11 6.23 -10.91
C TYR A 107 -7.60 6.91 -12.18
N GLU A 108 -6.98 6.16 -13.10
CA GLU A 108 -6.49 6.71 -14.37
C GLU A 108 -7.64 7.22 -15.24
N SER A 109 -8.77 6.52 -15.27
CA SER A 109 -9.98 6.97 -15.97
C SER A 109 -10.53 8.27 -15.37
N TRP A 110 -10.58 8.39 -14.04
CA TRP A 110 -11.00 9.62 -13.36
C TRP A 110 -10.07 10.80 -13.67
N ILE A 111 -8.76 10.56 -13.68
CA ILE A 111 -7.76 11.57 -14.05
C ILE A 111 -7.92 11.99 -15.52
N ALA A 112 -8.09 11.04 -16.44
CA ALA A 112 -8.28 11.31 -17.86
C ALA A 112 -9.59 12.07 -18.14
N GLY A 113 -10.64 11.80 -17.35
CA GLY A 113 -11.91 12.52 -17.38
C GLY A 113 -11.87 13.92 -16.77
N GLY A 114 -10.69 14.42 -16.35
CA GLY A 114 -10.54 15.76 -15.80
C GLY A 114 -10.78 15.87 -14.29
N MET A 115 -10.66 14.75 -13.56
CA MET A 115 -10.80 14.70 -12.09
C MET A 115 -12.15 15.25 -11.60
N GLN A 116 -13.23 14.89 -12.30
CA GLN A 116 -14.56 15.39 -11.97
C GLN A 116 -14.97 15.01 -10.55
N VAL A 117 -15.51 15.98 -9.82
CA VAL A 117 -16.18 15.81 -8.54
C VAL A 117 -17.67 15.87 -8.84
N LYS A 118 -18.38 14.77 -8.66
CA LYS A 118 -19.80 14.65 -9.03
C LYS A 118 -20.73 15.20 -7.95
N ALA A 119 -20.30 15.15 -6.70
CA ALA A 119 -21.07 15.65 -5.56
C ALA A 119 -20.15 16.24 -4.48
N PRO A 120 -20.63 17.24 -3.69
CA PRO A 120 -19.85 17.81 -2.59
C PRO A 120 -19.36 16.77 -1.57
N GLY A 121 -20.13 15.70 -1.34
CA GLY A 121 -19.77 14.62 -0.40
C GLY A 121 -18.59 13.75 -0.84
N GLU A 122 -18.11 13.87 -2.09
CA GLU A 122 -16.89 13.19 -2.56
C GLU A 122 -15.62 13.92 -2.09
N LEU A 123 -15.74 15.16 -1.63
CA LEU A 123 -14.64 15.92 -1.07
C LEU A 123 -14.44 15.56 0.40
N LEU A 124 -13.23 15.13 0.75
CA LEU A 124 -12.85 14.96 2.15
C LEU A 124 -12.65 16.32 2.79
N THR A 125 -13.65 16.81 3.52
CA THR A 125 -13.53 17.99 4.37
C THR A 125 -13.09 17.55 5.77
N ILE A 126 -12.03 18.13 6.29
CA ILE A 126 -11.72 18.02 7.72
C ILE A 126 -12.69 18.98 8.43
N ALA A 127 -13.58 18.47 9.26
CA ALA A 127 -14.32 19.31 10.18
C ALA A 127 -13.30 19.94 11.14
N ASN A 128 -13.25 21.28 11.15
CA ASN A 128 -12.41 22.04 12.08
C ASN A 128 -12.87 21.85 13.53
#